data_AF-A0A3B9HA02-F1
#
_entry.id   AF-A0A3B9HA02-F1
#
_cell.length_a   1.000
_cell.length_b   1.000
_cell.length_c   1.000
_cell.angle_alpha   90.00
_cell.angle_beta   90.00
_cell.angle_gamma   90.00
#
_symmetry.space_group_name_H-M   'P 1'
#
loop_
_entity.id
_entity.type
_entity.pdbx_description
1 polymer ?
#
loop_
_entity_poly.entity_id
_entity_poly.type
_entity_poly.pdbx_seq_one_letter_code
_entity_poly.pdbx_strand_id
1 'polypeptide(L)'
;MPIKSCTLFVIVLLFSFQGHAQIEKGAIYFGGRAGYLSIEDYAPRTYGGLELDVMVTDKIGIHYSILFGEEYFHMPLAPVGGFFVAAAVSDIEEGVGFGLLLGALTAIIPEGVSYNIPLGENSGFAPYISPLQFEYLPGGEGNTYPGGAIGLRYHQYVGKKLFRVSPMVEYKVHYNKNPHPGISAGLNIALQLKEKSAKLAVE
;
A
#
# COMPACT_ATOMS: atom_id res chain seq x y z
N MET A 1 -10.48 28.95 -22.83
CA MET A 1 -11.41 27.88 -22.38
C MET A 1 -10.81 27.13 -21.20
N PRO A 2 -11.19 27.44 -19.94
CA PRO A 2 -10.52 26.95 -18.73
C PRO A 2 -11.33 25.85 -18.01
N ILE A 3 -11.92 24.91 -18.74
CA ILE A 3 -12.86 23.91 -18.19
C ILE A 3 -12.14 22.67 -17.63
N LYS A 4 -10.86 22.45 -17.98
CA LYS A 4 -10.15 21.19 -17.67
C LYS A 4 -9.68 21.05 -16.21
N SER A 5 -9.35 22.14 -15.52
CA SER A 5 -8.86 22.08 -14.12
C SER A 5 -9.98 21.90 -13.10
N CYS A 6 -11.15 22.51 -13.31
CA CYS A 6 -12.30 22.34 -12.40
C CYS A 6 -12.86 20.91 -12.42
N THR A 7 -12.87 20.25 -13.59
CA THR A 7 -13.40 18.87 -13.68
C THR A 7 -12.50 17.88 -12.94
N LEU A 8 -11.17 18.01 -13.03
CA LEU A 8 -10.24 17.14 -12.30
C LEU A 8 -10.35 17.34 -10.78
N PHE A 9 -10.45 18.59 -10.32
CA PHE A 9 -10.61 18.91 -8.90
C PHE A 9 -11.94 18.38 -8.33
N VAL A 10 -13.04 18.50 -9.09
CA VAL A 10 -14.35 17.95 -8.71
C VAL A 10 -14.34 16.43 -8.71
N ILE A 11 -13.66 15.78 -9.66
CA ILE A 11 -13.51 14.31 -9.68
C ILE A 11 -12.70 13.84 -8.45
N VAL A 12 -11.56 14.48 -8.14
CA VAL A 12 -10.75 14.17 -6.96
C VAL A 12 -11.54 14.35 -5.67
N LEU A 13 -12.32 15.43 -5.54
CA LEU A 13 -13.21 15.64 -4.39
C LEU A 13 -14.30 14.57 -4.31
N LEU A 14 -14.96 14.23 -5.42
CA LEU A 14 -16.03 13.22 -5.44
C LEU A 14 -15.49 11.82 -5.10
N PHE A 15 -14.31 11.45 -5.58
CA PHE A 15 -13.63 10.21 -5.18
C PHE A 15 -13.21 10.24 -3.70
N SER A 16 -12.78 11.38 -3.19
CA SER A 16 -12.38 11.52 -1.78
C SER A 16 -13.57 11.36 -0.83
N PHE A 17 -14.75 11.91 -1.18
CA PHE A 17 -15.98 11.80 -0.38
C PHE A 17 -16.61 10.40 -0.46
N GLN A 18 -16.66 9.78 -1.64
CA GLN A 18 -17.20 8.41 -1.78
C GLN A 18 -16.26 7.36 -1.18
N GLY A 19 -14.94 7.55 -1.28
CA GLY A 19 -13.94 6.72 -0.61
C GLY A 19 -14.05 6.79 0.92
N HIS A 20 -14.22 7.99 1.49
CA HIS A 20 -14.41 8.16 2.94
C HIS A 20 -15.66 7.44 3.47
N ALA A 21 -16.81 7.53 2.79
CA ALA A 21 -18.04 6.89 3.21
C ALA A 21 -18.00 5.34 3.14
N GLN A 22 -17.10 4.80 2.32
CA GLN A 22 -16.86 3.36 2.19
C GLN A 22 -15.82 2.87 3.22
N ILE A 23 -14.73 3.62 3.42
CA ILE A 23 -13.76 3.43 4.51
C ILE A 23 -14.43 3.50 5.89
N GLU A 24 -15.45 4.36 6.06
CA GLU A 24 -16.22 4.44 7.30
C GLU A 24 -16.92 3.12 7.65
N LYS A 25 -17.24 2.29 6.66
CA LYS A 25 -17.99 1.05 6.86
C LYS A 25 -17.10 -0.17 6.95
N GLY A 26 -15.86 -0.11 6.48
CA GLY A 26 -14.96 -1.25 6.48
C GLY A 26 -14.08 -1.36 7.71
N ALA A 27 -13.49 -2.54 7.88
CA ALA A 27 -12.56 -2.84 8.96
C ALA A 27 -11.16 -2.29 8.65
N ILE A 28 -10.45 -1.85 9.68
CA ILE A 28 -9.05 -1.41 9.60
C ILE A 28 -8.18 -2.40 10.38
N TYR A 29 -7.14 -2.90 9.74
CA TYR A 29 -6.14 -3.76 10.35
C TYR A 29 -4.78 -3.11 10.29
N PHE A 30 -4.10 -3.05 11.43
CA PHE A 30 -2.73 -2.54 11.53
C PHE A 30 -1.84 -3.60 12.16
N GLY A 31 -0.70 -3.86 11.56
CA GLY A 31 0.10 -5.01 11.92
C GLY A 31 1.57 -4.91 11.58
N GLY A 32 2.31 -5.88 12.10
CA GLY A 32 3.69 -6.11 11.74
C GLY A 32 3.77 -7.10 10.57
N ARG A 33 4.65 -6.82 9.60
CA ARG A 33 5.00 -7.73 8.51
C ARG A 33 6.47 -8.09 8.61
N ALA A 34 6.80 -9.36 8.45
CA ALA A 34 8.18 -9.83 8.34
C ALA A 34 8.29 -10.86 7.22
N GLY A 35 9.45 -10.95 6.58
CA GLY A 35 9.63 -11.89 5.48
C GLY A 35 11.02 -11.89 4.88
N TYR A 36 11.09 -12.53 3.73
CA TYR A 36 12.29 -12.70 2.92
C TYR A 36 12.02 -12.17 1.52
N LEU A 37 13.02 -11.48 0.98
CA LEU A 37 13.00 -10.85 -0.33
C LEU A 37 14.17 -11.41 -1.15
N SER A 38 13.87 -11.84 -2.37
CA SER A 38 14.85 -12.27 -3.36
C SER A 38 14.53 -11.56 -4.68
N ILE A 39 15.37 -10.59 -5.05
CA ILE A 39 15.30 -9.91 -6.35
C ILE A 39 16.47 -10.40 -7.20
N GLU A 40 16.23 -10.62 -8.49
CA GLU A 40 17.28 -10.95 -9.46
C GLU A 40 18.39 -9.89 -9.44
N ASP A 41 19.65 -10.30 -9.54
CA ASP A 41 20.85 -9.45 -9.44
C ASP A 41 21.17 -8.86 -8.05
N TYR A 42 20.35 -9.13 -7.03
CA TYR A 42 20.58 -8.64 -5.67
C TYR A 42 20.76 -9.78 -4.67
N ALA A 43 21.58 -9.54 -3.65
CA ALA A 43 21.65 -10.44 -2.50
C ALA A 43 20.26 -10.55 -1.85
N PRO A 44 19.78 -11.77 -1.56
CA PRO A 44 18.53 -11.93 -0.83
C PRO A 44 18.63 -11.38 0.59
N ARG A 45 17.50 -10.94 1.14
CA ARG A 45 17.46 -10.21 2.40
C ARG A 45 16.18 -10.46 3.17
N THR A 46 16.28 -10.40 4.49
CA THR A 46 15.12 -10.40 5.38
C THR A 46 14.65 -8.98 5.65
N TYR A 47 13.36 -8.82 5.87
CA TYR A 47 12.78 -7.52 6.20
C TYR A 47 11.74 -7.66 7.30
N GLY A 48 11.50 -6.55 7.99
CA GLY A 48 10.42 -6.36 8.95
C GLY A 48 9.78 -4.99 8.74
N GLY A 49 8.59 -4.76 9.29
CA GLY A 49 7.96 -3.46 9.17
C GLY A 49 6.51 -3.45 9.56
N LEU A 50 5.83 -2.39 9.16
CA LEU A 50 4.45 -2.11 9.50
C LEU A 50 3.58 -2.12 8.25
N GLU A 51 2.33 -2.55 8.42
CA GLU A 51 1.35 -2.60 7.36
C GLU A 51 -0.01 -2.15 7.89
N LEU A 52 -0.68 -1.33 7.07
CA LEU A 52 -2.04 -0.87 7.28
C LEU A 52 -2.91 -1.37 6.14
N ASP A 53 -3.90 -2.20 6.47
CA ASP A 53 -4.93 -2.66 5.53
C ASP A 53 -6.26 -2.03 5.90
N VAL A 54 -6.84 -1.30 4.95
CA VAL A 54 -8.15 -0.65 5.09
C VAL A 54 -9.13 -1.34 4.14
N MET A 55 -10.15 -1.99 4.68
CA MET A 55 -11.24 -2.50 3.87
C MET A 55 -12.10 -1.32 3.42
N VAL A 56 -12.20 -1.10 2.11
CA VAL A 56 -13.09 -0.09 1.52
C VAL A 56 -14.49 -0.69 1.35
N THR A 57 -14.57 -1.98 1.02
CA THR A 57 -15.83 -2.73 0.98
C THR A 57 -15.67 -4.07 1.68
N ASP A 58 -16.71 -4.90 1.64
CA ASP A 58 -16.67 -6.27 2.19
C ASP A 58 -15.63 -7.16 1.49
N LYS A 59 -15.24 -6.77 0.27
CA LYS A 59 -14.31 -7.55 -0.56
C LYS A 59 -13.09 -6.75 -1.00
N ILE A 60 -13.16 -5.43 -1.07
CA ILE A 60 -12.04 -4.62 -1.58
C ILE A 60 -11.29 -4.01 -0.40
N GLY A 61 -9.99 -4.26 -0.33
CA GLY A 61 -9.09 -3.65 0.64
C GLY A 61 -8.00 -2.86 -0.06
N ILE A 62 -7.56 -1.76 0.54
CA ILE A 62 -6.35 -1.03 0.14
C ILE A 62 -5.28 -1.22 1.22
N HIS A 63 -4.03 -1.22 0.82
CA HIS A 63 -2.92 -1.42 1.76
C HIS A 63 -1.80 -0.41 1.59
N TYR A 64 -1.09 -0.20 2.69
CA TYR A 64 0.11 0.62 2.80
C TYR A 64 1.12 -0.16 3.63
N SER A 65 2.38 -0.20 3.21
CA SER A 65 3.43 -0.84 3.99
C SER A 65 4.70 0.01 4.03
N ILE A 66 5.35 0.01 5.20
CA ILE A 66 6.70 0.53 5.38
C ILE A 66 7.54 -0.61 5.91
N LEU A 67 8.50 -1.07 5.12
CA LEU A 67 9.36 -2.21 5.44
C LEU A 67 10.82 -1.76 5.46
N PHE A 68 11.60 -2.39 6.31
CA PHE A 68 13.02 -2.11 6.48
C PHE A 68 13.77 -3.40 6.79
N GLY A 69 15.02 -3.46 6.36
CA GLY A 69 15.94 -4.56 6.58
C GLY A 69 17.37 -4.10 6.38
N GLU A 70 18.32 -5.00 6.57
CA GLU A 70 19.70 -4.74 6.18
C GLU A 70 19.74 -4.44 4.68
N GLU A 71 20.24 -3.25 4.34
CA GLU A 71 20.30 -2.78 2.95
C GLU A 71 18.94 -2.85 2.22
N TYR A 72 17.83 -2.61 2.93
CA TYR A 72 16.51 -2.60 2.32
C TYR A 72 15.59 -1.61 3.00
N PHE A 73 14.88 -0.85 2.17
CA PHE A 73 13.75 -0.06 2.63
C PHE A 73 12.66 -0.06 1.58
N HIS A 74 11.40 -0.13 2.01
CA HIS A 74 10.22 -0.08 1.16
C HIS A 74 9.22 0.89 1.76
N MET A 75 8.58 1.69 0.90
CA MET A 75 7.43 2.51 1.26
C MET A 75 6.51 2.73 0.05
N PRO A 76 5.30 3.30 0.24
CA PRO A 76 4.46 3.67 -0.88
C PRO A 76 5.12 4.73 -1.77
N LEU A 77 5.05 4.55 -3.07
CA LEU A 77 5.66 5.46 -4.06
C LEU A 77 4.95 6.81 -4.14
N ALA A 78 3.64 6.84 -3.92
CA ALA A 78 2.84 8.06 -4.05
C ALA A 78 3.37 9.25 -3.23
N PRO A 79 3.61 9.13 -1.90
CA PRO A 79 4.18 10.23 -1.11
C PRO A 79 5.59 10.64 -1.57
N VAL A 80 6.41 9.70 -2.03
CA VAL A 80 7.75 9.99 -2.58
C VAL A 80 7.64 10.78 -3.88
N GLY A 81 6.79 10.33 -4.80
CA GLY A 81 6.51 11.02 -6.07
C GLY A 81 5.91 12.40 -5.86
N GLY A 82 4.97 12.56 -4.91
CA GLY A 82 4.41 13.84 -4.54
C GLY A 82 5.45 14.84 -4.08
N PHE A 83 6.39 14.41 -3.23
CA PHE A 83 7.51 15.26 -2.80
C PHE A 83 8.39 15.71 -3.99
N PHE A 84 8.79 14.78 -4.87
CA PHE A 84 9.64 15.12 -6.02
C PHE A 84 8.97 16.01 -7.06
N VAL A 85 7.67 15.79 -7.32
CA VAL A 85 6.89 16.67 -8.22
C VAL A 85 6.89 18.10 -7.69
N ALA A 86 6.62 18.27 -6.39
CA ALA A 86 6.65 19.59 -5.77
C ALA A 86 8.03 20.23 -5.83
N ALA A 87 9.10 19.49 -5.52
CA ALA A 87 10.48 19.98 -5.61
C ALA A 87 10.88 20.41 -7.03
N ALA A 88 10.32 19.77 -8.07
CA ALA A 88 10.61 20.10 -9.47
C ALA A 88 9.88 21.36 -9.98
N VAL A 89 8.80 21.78 -9.33
CA VAL A 89 7.93 22.89 -9.78
C VAL A 89 7.99 24.13 -8.89
N SER A 90 8.85 24.14 -7.88
CA SER A 90 8.97 25.23 -6.90
C SER A 90 10.42 25.71 -6.77
N ASP A 91 10.60 26.97 -6.37
CA ASP A 91 11.90 27.51 -6.03
C ASP A 91 12.46 26.83 -4.77
N ILE A 92 13.79 26.67 -4.68
CA ILE A 92 14.48 25.77 -3.74
C ILE A 92 14.09 25.98 -2.26
N GLU A 93 13.81 27.21 -1.84
CA GLU A 93 13.42 27.52 -0.45
C GLU A 93 11.94 27.22 -0.13
N GLU A 94 11.02 27.43 -1.08
CA GLU A 94 9.60 27.07 -0.93
C GLU A 94 9.34 25.59 -1.20
N GLY A 95 10.25 24.93 -1.94
CA GLY A 95 10.04 23.57 -2.44
C GLY A 95 10.12 22.46 -1.41
N VAL A 96 10.77 22.68 -0.28
CA VAL A 96 10.72 21.72 0.84
C VAL A 96 9.35 21.73 1.50
N GLY A 97 8.81 22.91 1.82
CA GLY A 97 7.50 23.05 2.46
C GLY A 97 6.37 22.56 1.56
N PHE A 98 6.39 22.97 0.30
CA PHE A 98 5.43 22.48 -0.70
C PHE A 98 5.60 20.98 -0.99
N GLY A 99 6.85 20.49 -0.97
CA GLY A 99 7.21 19.07 -1.06
C GLY A 99 6.56 18.21 0.01
N LEU A 100 6.70 18.62 1.26
CA LEU A 100 6.09 17.93 2.40
C LEU A 100 4.56 17.93 2.31
N LEU A 101 3.95 19.06 1.92
CA LEU A 101 2.52 19.15 1.73
C LEU A 101 2.03 18.17 0.64
N LEU A 102 2.66 18.20 -0.55
CA LEU A 102 2.23 17.34 -1.65
C LEU A 102 2.50 15.86 -1.37
N GLY A 103 3.62 15.53 -0.70
CA GLY A 103 3.89 14.19 -0.19
C GLY A 103 2.83 13.71 0.80
N ALA A 104 2.41 14.56 1.74
CA ALA A 104 1.33 14.24 2.68
C ALA A 104 -0.02 14.04 1.98
N LEU A 105 -0.36 14.90 1.01
CA LEU A 105 -1.60 14.78 0.23
C LEU A 105 -1.64 13.50 -0.60
N THR A 106 -0.52 13.12 -1.20
CA THR A 106 -0.40 11.90 -2.03
C THR A 106 -0.29 10.63 -1.20
N ALA A 107 -0.03 10.73 0.12
CA ALA A 107 -0.09 9.58 1.03
C ALA A 107 -1.50 8.96 1.15
N ILE A 108 -2.55 9.65 0.70
CA ILE A 108 -3.91 9.08 0.61
C ILE A 108 -4.06 8.07 -0.54
N ILE A 109 -3.10 8.07 -1.49
CA ILE A 109 -3.10 7.15 -2.62
C ILE A 109 -2.51 5.83 -2.13
N PRO A 110 -3.27 4.73 -2.19
CA PRO A 110 -2.81 3.45 -1.67
C PRO A 110 -1.63 2.90 -2.47
N GLU A 111 -0.77 2.15 -1.78
CA GLU A 111 0.30 1.38 -2.42
C GLU A 111 -0.30 0.33 -3.36
N GLY A 112 -1.36 -0.35 -2.89
CA GLY A 112 -2.03 -1.40 -3.62
C GLY A 112 -3.47 -1.67 -3.20
N VAL A 113 -4.13 -2.50 -4.01
CA VAL A 113 -5.53 -2.91 -3.88
C VAL A 113 -5.62 -4.42 -3.86
N SER A 114 -6.47 -4.95 -3.00
CA SER A 114 -6.72 -6.37 -2.78
C SER A 114 -8.19 -6.72 -2.93
N TYR A 115 -8.48 -7.96 -3.30
CA TYR A 115 -9.82 -8.51 -3.36
C TYR A 115 -9.95 -9.75 -2.47
N ASN A 116 -10.65 -9.62 -1.36
CA ASN A 116 -10.90 -10.67 -0.38
C ASN A 116 -12.00 -11.64 -0.87
N ILE A 117 -11.60 -12.89 -1.05
CA ILE A 117 -12.43 -14.04 -1.39
C ILE A 117 -12.61 -14.86 -0.11
N PRO A 118 -13.78 -14.81 0.54
CA PRO A 118 -14.02 -15.58 1.75
C PRO A 118 -14.01 -17.08 1.43
N LEU A 119 -13.27 -17.86 2.22
CA LEU A 119 -13.30 -19.33 2.18
C LEU A 119 -14.19 -19.91 3.28
N GLY A 120 -14.37 -19.15 4.37
CA GLY A 120 -15.23 -19.47 5.49
C GLY A 120 -15.42 -18.26 6.39
N GLU A 121 -15.97 -18.46 7.58
CA GLU A 121 -16.28 -17.36 8.50
C GLU A 121 -15.03 -16.62 9.01
N ASN A 122 -13.93 -17.35 9.15
CA ASN A 122 -12.67 -16.90 9.73
C ASN A 122 -11.48 -17.04 8.79
N SER A 123 -11.70 -17.26 7.49
CA SER A 123 -10.60 -17.28 6.53
C SER A 123 -10.97 -16.82 5.13
N GLY A 124 -9.96 -16.36 4.39
CA GLY A 124 -10.12 -15.91 3.01
C GLY A 124 -8.79 -15.81 2.27
N PHE A 125 -8.85 -15.76 0.95
CA PHE A 125 -7.71 -15.36 0.12
C PHE A 125 -7.88 -13.93 -0.33
N ALA A 126 -6.78 -13.17 -0.34
CA ALA A 126 -6.74 -11.81 -0.87
C ALA A 126 -5.64 -11.73 -1.92
N PRO A 127 -5.91 -12.08 -3.19
CA PRO A 127 -5.09 -11.61 -4.30
C PRO A 127 -5.05 -10.09 -4.31
N TYR A 128 -3.89 -9.54 -4.67
CA TYR A 128 -3.69 -8.10 -4.70
C TYR A 128 -2.71 -7.68 -5.78
N ILE A 129 -2.81 -6.41 -6.16
CA ILE A 129 -1.83 -5.70 -6.98
C ILE A 129 -1.35 -4.49 -6.20
N SER A 130 -0.05 -4.21 -6.24
CA SER A 130 0.57 -3.06 -5.58
C SER A 130 1.43 -2.33 -6.60
N PRO A 131 0.86 -1.45 -7.45
CA PRO A 131 1.60 -0.83 -8.54
C PRO A 131 2.49 0.33 -8.11
N LEU A 132 2.38 0.80 -6.86
CA LEU A 132 3.02 2.02 -6.36
C LEU A 132 3.97 1.70 -5.20
N GLN A 133 4.96 0.85 -5.46
CA GLN A 133 6.03 0.52 -4.50
C GLN A 133 7.27 1.38 -4.78
N PHE A 134 7.92 1.85 -3.72
CA PHE A 134 9.24 2.45 -3.77
C PHE A 134 10.17 1.62 -2.92
N GLU A 135 11.25 1.11 -3.51
CA GLU A 135 12.26 0.31 -2.82
C GLU A 135 13.62 0.98 -2.90
N TYR A 136 14.32 1.03 -1.77
CA TYR A 136 15.74 1.31 -1.70
C TYR A 136 16.49 -0.02 -1.52
N LEU A 137 17.35 -0.34 -2.48
CA LEU A 137 18.11 -1.57 -2.61
C LEU A 137 19.51 -1.21 -3.12
N PRO A 138 20.51 -1.00 -2.25
CA PRO A 138 21.87 -0.73 -2.69
C PRO A 138 22.49 -2.01 -3.26
N GLY A 139 23.38 -1.85 -4.25
CA GLY A 139 24.16 -2.93 -4.85
C GLY A 139 24.01 -3.15 -6.37
N GLY A 140 23.21 -2.35 -7.08
CA GLY A 140 22.99 -2.46 -8.54
C GLY A 140 23.21 -1.15 -9.33
N GLU A 141 22.66 -1.04 -10.55
CA GLU A 141 22.60 0.22 -11.32
C GLU A 141 21.61 1.19 -10.66
N GLY A 142 22.04 1.84 -9.58
CA GLY A 142 21.21 2.67 -8.72
C GLY A 142 20.91 2.03 -7.37
N ASN A 143 20.28 2.81 -6.49
CA ASN A 143 19.92 2.34 -5.15
C ASN A 143 18.41 2.48 -4.87
N THR A 144 17.63 3.05 -5.79
CA THR A 144 16.21 3.37 -5.57
C THR A 144 15.39 3.00 -6.80
N TYR A 145 14.31 2.26 -6.59
CA TYR A 145 13.52 1.68 -7.65
C TYR A 145 12.03 1.95 -7.40
N PRO A 146 11.35 2.70 -8.28
CA PRO A 146 9.91 2.59 -8.38
C PRO A 146 9.58 1.20 -8.92
N GLY A 147 8.54 0.58 -8.41
CA GLY A 147 8.16 -0.76 -8.82
C GLY A 147 6.71 -1.06 -8.52
N GLY A 148 6.34 -2.28 -8.87
CA GLY A 148 5.04 -2.81 -8.53
C GLY A 148 5.10 -4.30 -8.28
N ALA A 149 3.99 -4.81 -7.79
CA ALA A 149 3.88 -6.21 -7.43
C ALA A 149 2.48 -6.78 -7.66
N ILE A 150 2.43 -8.09 -7.83
CA ILE A 150 1.21 -8.88 -7.71
C ILE A 150 1.44 -9.91 -6.60
N GLY A 151 0.44 -10.14 -5.76
CA GLY A 151 0.61 -11.04 -4.65
C GLY A 151 -0.67 -11.72 -4.22
N LEU A 152 -0.51 -12.64 -3.28
CA LEU A 152 -1.57 -13.40 -2.67
C LEU A 152 -1.32 -13.44 -1.17
N ARG A 153 -2.36 -13.09 -0.40
CA ARG A 153 -2.41 -13.32 1.04
C ARG A 153 -3.45 -14.36 1.35
N TYR A 154 -3.17 -15.23 2.29
CA TYR A 154 -4.23 -15.95 3.00
C TYR A 154 -4.51 -15.17 4.28
N HIS A 155 -5.77 -14.97 4.64
CA HIS A 155 -6.16 -14.35 5.91
C HIS A 155 -6.75 -15.41 6.82
N GLN A 156 -6.19 -15.55 8.02
CA GLN A 156 -6.78 -16.30 9.12
C GLN A 156 -7.17 -15.32 10.23
N TYR A 157 -8.45 -15.25 10.53
CA TYR A 157 -9.00 -14.40 11.58
C TYR A 157 -9.12 -15.19 12.89
N VAL A 158 -8.76 -14.56 14.01
CA VAL A 158 -8.77 -15.14 15.36
C VAL A 158 -9.43 -14.17 16.33
N GLY A 159 -10.12 -14.70 17.35
CA GLY A 159 -10.72 -13.88 18.41
C GLY A 159 -11.82 -12.95 17.91
N LYS A 160 -12.83 -13.50 17.21
CA LYS A 160 -13.91 -12.71 16.57
C LYS A 160 -13.37 -11.65 15.58
N LYS A 161 -12.30 -11.98 14.85
CA LYS A 161 -11.61 -11.12 13.87
C LYS A 161 -10.74 -10.01 14.47
N LEU A 162 -10.56 -9.98 15.79
CA LEU A 162 -9.64 -9.05 16.45
C LEU A 162 -8.20 -9.18 15.94
N PHE A 163 -7.74 -10.41 15.70
CA PHE A 163 -6.43 -10.68 15.15
C PHE A 163 -6.54 -11.28 13.76
N ARG A 164 -5.60 -10.92 12.88
CA ARG A 164 -5.47 -11.49 11.55
C ARG A 164 -4.03 -11.91 11.30
N VAL A 165 -3.84 -13.19 11.01
CA VAL A 165 -2.55 -13.76 10.60
C VAL A 165 -2.61 -14.00 9.10
N SER A 166 -1.64 -13.45 8.37
CA SER A 166 -1.65 -13.50 6.91
C SER A 166 -0.31 -13.93 6.32
N PRO A 167 -0.10 -15.23 6.06
CA PRO A 167 1.01 -15.65 5.23
C PRO A 167 0.78 -15.13 3.80
N MET A 168 1.87 -14.75 3.16
CA MET A 168 1.81 -14.08 1.87
C MET A 168 2.98 -14.40 0.96
N VAL A 169 2.73 -14.29 -0.33
CA VAL A 169 3.72 -14.32 -1.40
C VAL A 169 3.41 -13.21 -2.40
N GLU A 170 4.46 -12.62 -2.93
CA GLU A 170 4.40 -11.46 -3.82
C GLU A 170 5.48 -11.62 -4.88
N TYR A 171 5.10 -11.43 -6.14
CA TYR A 171 6.01 -11.26 -7.25
C TYR A 171 6.18 -9.76 -7.53
N LYS A 172 7.41 -9.27 -7.46
CA LYS A 172 7.80 -7.86 -7.60
C LYS A 172 8.50 -7.62 -8.93
N VAL A 173 8.34 -6.43 -9.48
CA VAL A 173 9.05 -5.94 -10.67
C VAL A 173 9.42 -4.47 -10.47
N HIS A 174 10.69 -4.12 -10.67
CA HIS A 174 11.13 -2.72 -10.73
C HIS A 174 10.89 -2.11 -12.10
N TYR A 175 10.34 -0.91 -12.13
CA TYR A 175 10.11 -0.13 -13.34
C TYR A 175 11.42 0.52 -13.80
N ASN A 176 12.27 -0.27 -14.46
CA ASN A 176 13.52 0.17 -15.08
C ASN A 176 13.64 -0.37 -16.52
N LYS A 177 14.54 0.20 -17.32
CA LYS A 177 14.86 -0.26 -18.69
C LYS A 177 15.29 -1.74 -18.70
N ASN A 178 16.00 -2.16 -17.65
CA ASN A 178 16.30 -3.54 -17.34
C ASN A 178 15.53 -3.89 -16.05
N PRO A 179 14.36 -4.53 -16.14
CA PRO A 179 13.57 -4.86 -14.96
C PRO A 179 14.27 -5.94 -14.13
N HIS A 180 14.29 -5.76 -12.82
CA HIS A 180 14.75 -6.79 -11.87
C HIS A 180 13.54 -7.40 -11.19
N PRO A 181 13.07 -8.58 -11.64
CA PRO A 181 11.95 -9.26 -11.00
C PRO A 181 12.39 -9.95 -9.72
N GLY A 182 11.44 -10.28 -8.86
CA GLY A 182 11.74 -11.05 -7.67
C GLY A 182 10.53 -11.54 -6.90
N ILE A 183 10.80 -12.25 -5.82
CA ILE A 183 9.79 -12.83 -4.95
C ILE A 183 10.00 -12.32 -3.53
N SER A 184 8.90 -11.89 -2.92
CA SER A 184 8.78 -11.60 -1.51
C SER A 184 7.81 -12.59 -0.88
N ALA A 185 8.22 -13.24 0.21
CA ALA A 185 7.36 -14.14 0.96
C ALA A 185 7.47 -13.83 2.45
N GLY A 186 6.37 -13.94 3.18
CA GLY A 186 6.39 -13.56 4.59
C GLY A 186 5.08 -13.78 5.32
N LEU A 187 5.01 -13.17 6.50
CA LEU A 187 3.88 -13.24 7.41
C LEU A 187 3.53 -11.84 7.89
N ASN A 188 2.24 -11.52 7.87
CA ASN A 188 1.68 -10.34 8.51
C ASN A 188 0.84 -10.77 9.72
N ILE A 189 0.99 -10.09 10.86
CA ILE A 189 0.15 -10.24 12.03
C ILE A 189 -0.44 -8.88 12.35
N ALA A 190 -1.76 -8.76 12.25
CA ALA A 190 -2.47 -7.50 12.40
C ALA A 190 -3.54 -7.54 13.49
N LEU A 191 -3.70 -6.41 14.16
CA LEU A 191 -4.80 -6.12 15.07
C LEU A 191 -5.87 -5.33 14.33
N GLN A 192 -7.13 -5.67 14.56
CA GLN A 192 -8.26 -4.88 14.10
C GLN A 192 -8.38 -3.61 14.95
N LEU A 193 -8.15 -2.46 14.34
CA LEU A 193 -8.30 -1.15 15.00
C LEU A 193 -9.74 -0.64 14.94
N LYS A 194 -10.47 -1.06 13.91
CA LYS A 194 -11.85 -0.66 13.69
C LYS A 194 -12.65 -1.85 13.17
N GLU A 195 -13.77 -2.10 13.83
CA GLU A 195 -14.77 -3.05 13.37
C GLU A 195 -15.57 -2.50 12.20
N LYS A 196 -16.07 -3.41 11.37
CA LYS A 196 -17.01 -3.08 10.30
C LYS A 196 -18.29 -2.52 10.94
N SER A 197 -18.74 -1.34 10.54
CA SER A 197 -20.06 -0.85 10.97
C SER A 197 -21.14 -1.74 10.36
N ALA A 198 -21.91 -2.43 11.20
CA ALA A 198 -23.13 -3.09 10.77
C ALA A 198 -24.10 -2.02 10.24
N LYS A 199 -24.71 -2.24 9.07
CA LYS A 199 -25.93 -1.50 8.74
C LYS A 199 -26.92 -1.81 9.87
N LEU A 200 -27.41 -0.79 10.56
CA LEU A 200 -28.73 -0.85 11.15
C LEU A 200 -29.66 -1.27 10.02
N ALA A 201 -30.12 -2.53 10.07
CA ALA A 201 -31.25 -2.95 9.28
C ALA A 201 -32.43 -2.12 9.78
N VAL A 202 -32.73 -1.04 9.07
CA VAL A 202 -34.03 -0.39 9.19
C VAL A 202 -34.94 -1.26 8.35
N GLU A 203 -35.70 -2.13 9.03
CA GLU A 203 -36.91 -2.76 8.49
C GLU A 203 -37.94 -1.70 8.09
#